data_AF-A0A920F9M3-F1
#
_entry.id   AF-A0A920F9M3-F1
#
_cell.length_a   1.000
_cell.length_b   1.000
_cell.length_c   1.000
_cell.angle_alpha   90.00
_cell.angle_beta   90.00
_cell.angle_gamma   90.00
#
_symmetry.space_group_name_H-M   'P 1'
#
loop_
_entity.id
_entity.type
_entity.pdbx_description
1 polymer ?
#
loop_
_entity_poly.entity_id
_entity_poly.type
_entity_poly.pdbx_seq_one_letter_code
_entity_poly.pdbx_strand_id
1 'polypeptide(L)'
;MPITYQNTINDEAILQIGMGSIPDAIALSIMDRRNLGFHSGMASDFLVDLMNSGVVTNITKPSDRGVSTTAILLGKTKLYEFADNNKELKLRPSWHTHSGDVHLLKIS
;
A
#
# COMPACT_ATOMS: atom_id res chain seq x y z
N MET A 1 7.13 -21.20 14.60
CA MET A 1 5.87 -20.75 13.98
C MET A 1 6.10 -19.35 13.44
N PRO A 2 6.04 -19.09 12.12
CA PRO A 2 6.08 -17.73 11.63
C PRO A 2 4.79 -17.03 12.06
N ILE A 3 4.91 -15.88 12.72
CA ILE A 3 3.79 -15.03 13.10
C ILE A 3 3.16 -14.58 11.78
N THR A 4 2.01 -15.14 11.42
CA THR A 4 1.35 -14.83 10.16
C THR A 4 0.47 -13.60 10.39
N TYR A 5 0.98 -12.41 10.04
CA TYR A 5 0.30 -11.12 10.20
C TYR A 5 -1.04 -11.00 9.42
N GLN A 6 -1.39 -11.99 8.59
CA GLN A 6 -2.66 -12.01 7.83
C GLN A 6 -3.89 -11.83 8.72
N ASN A 7 -3.90 -12.44 9.91
CA ASN A 7 -5.07 -12.41 10.79
C ASN A 7 -5.27 -11.06 11.49
N THR A 8 -4.31 -10.14 11.40
CA THR A 8 -4.43 -8.79 12.00
C THR A 8 -4.78 -7.71 10.98
N ILE A 9 -4.68 -8.01 9.69
CA ILE A 9 -5.04 -7.08 8.61
C ILE A 9 -6.49 -7.35 8.25
N ASN A 10 -7.38 -6.43 8.61
CA ASN A 10 -8.80 -6.52 8.28
C ASN A 10 -9.11 -5.91 6.91
N ASP A 11 -10.31 -6.17 6.40
CA ASP A 11 -10.87 -5.41 5.29
C ASP A 11 -10.85 -3.91 5.63
N GLU A 12 -10.74 -3.07 4.60
CA GLU A 12 -10.71 -1.60 4.72
C GLU A 12 -9.47 -1.03 5.44
N ALA A 13 -8.53 -1.87 5.86
CA ALA A 13 -7.28 -1.43 6.47
C ALA A 13 -6.45 -0.55 5.52
N ILE A 14 -5.75 0.44 6.08
CA ILE A 14 -4.82 1.29 5.34
C ILE A 14 -3.40 0.76 5.57
N LEU A 15 -2.79 0.25 4.49
CA LEU A 15 -1.47 -0.34 4.51
C LEU A 15 -0.38 0.73 4.54
N GLN A 16 0.46 0.66 5.56
CA GLN A 16 1.81 1.21 5.58
C GLN A 16 2.78 0.04 5.70
N ILE A 17 3.55 -0.21 4.65
CA ILE A 17 4.42 -1.38 4.59
C ILE A 17 5.76 -1.01 3.95
N GLY A 18 6.84 -1.58 4.48
CA GLY A 18 8.19 -1.40 3.96
C GLY A 18 8.45 -2.22 2.69
N MET A 19 9.72 -2.33 2.32
CA MET A 19 10.20 -3.17 1.21
C MET A 19 10.97 -4.38 1.76
N GLY A 20 10.91 -5.49 1.04
CA GLY A 20 11.73 -6.68 1.30
C GLY A 20 10.90 -7.95 1.25
N SER A 21 11.56 -9.10 1.37
CA SER A 21 10.91 -10.42 1.23
C SER A 21 9.74 -10.63 2.20
N ILE A 22 9.81 -10.08 3.42
CA ILE A 22 8.74 -10.19 4.42
C ILE A 22 7.52 -9.32 4.02
N PRO A 23 7.66 -8.00 3.78
CA PRO A 23 6.59 -7.18 3.22
C PRO A 23 5.93 -7.77 1.97
N ASP A 24 6.73 -8.26 1.02
CA ASP A 24 6.23 -8.82 -0.22
C ASP A 24 5.40 -10.09 0.04
N ALA A 25 5.84 -10.96 0.95
CA ALA A 25 5.09 -12.15 1.36
C ALA A 25 3.77 -11.79 2.08
N ILE A 26 3.78 -10.76 2.92
CA ILE A 26 2.56 -10.27 3.58
C ILE A 26 1.57 -9.77 2.52
N ALA A 27 2.02 -8.94 1.57
CA ALA A 27 1.18 -8.39 0.50
C ALA A 27 0.52 -9.49 -0.35
N LEU A 28 1.28 -10.51 -0.75
CA LEU A 28 0.74 -11.66 -1.49
C LEU A 28 -0.32 -12.44 -0.70
N SER A 29 -0.25 -12.35 0.63
CA SER A 29 -1.06 -13.17 1.51
C SER A 29 -2.35 -12.50 1.99
N ILE A 30 -2.55 -11.24 1.64
CA ILE A 30 -3.77 -10.46 1.91
C ILE A 30 -4.58 -10.19 0.63
N MET A 31 -4.34 -10.98 -0.42
CA MET A 31 -5.03 -10.86 -1.72
C MET A 31 -6.52 -11.23 -1.65
N ASP A 32 -6.99 -11.74 -0.51
CA ASP A 32 -8.39 -12.06 -0.22
C ASP A 32 -9.15 -10.92 0.49
N ARG A 33 -8.44 -9.83 0.86
CA ARG A 33 -9.03 -8.67 1.54
C ARG A 33 -9.83 -7.78 0.60
N ARG A 34 -10.70 -6.96 1.18
CA ARG A 34 -11.57 -6.03 0.46
C ARG A 34 -11.26 -4.59 0.83
N ASN A 35 -11.29 -3.73 -0.19
CA ASN A 35 -11.25 -2.27 -0.05
C ASN A 35 -10.06 -1.73 0.74
N LEU A 36 -8.89 -2.37 0.63
CA LEU A 36 -7.69 -1.89 1.29
C LEU A 36 -7.31 -0.48 0.80
N GLY A 37 -6.78 0.32 1.71
CA GLY A 37 -6.09 1.56 1.41
C GLY A 37 -4.58 1.34 1.33
N PHE A 38 -3.89 2.19 0.56
CA PHE A 38 -2.44 2.24 0.54
C PHE A 38 -1.94 3.66 0.81
N HIS A 39 -1.12 3.79 1.86
CA HIS A 39 -0.45 5.02 2.23
C HIS A 39 0.85 4.69 2.94
N SER A 40 1.95 4.70 2.19
CA SER A 40 3.26 4.31 2.69
C SER A 40 4.32 5.36 2.37
N GLY A 41 5.47 5.31 3.05
CA GLY A 41 6.62 6.10 2.65
C GLY A 41 7.21 5.62 1.32
N MET A 42 7.07 4.33 1.02
CA MET A 42 7.65 3.69 -0.16
C MET A 42 6.71 2.62 -0.71
N ALA A 43 6.72 2.44 -2.03
CA ALA A 43 6.04 1.36 -2.71
C ALA A 43 7.04 0.58 -3.58
N SER A 44 6.84 -0.74 -3.65
CA SER A 44 7.56 -1.62 -4.56
C SER A 44 6.58 -2.34 -5.50
N ASP A 45 7.11 -3.28 -6.26
CA ASP A 45 6.42 -4.16 -7.19
C ASP A 45 5.13 -4.81 -6.65
N PHE A 46 5.01 -5.06 -5.34
CA PHE A 46 3.79 -5.67 -4.76
C PHE A 46 2.58 -4.74 -4.87
N LEU A 47 2.77 -3.41 -4.91
CA LEU A 47 1.66 -2.46 -4.99
C LEU A 47 0.90 -2.61 -6.31
N VAL A 48 1.64 -2.85 -7.40
CA VAL A 48 1.06 -3.13 -8.71
C VAL A 48 0.16 -4.36 -8.64
N ASP A 49 0.62 -5.41 -7.97
CA ASP A 49 -0.11 -6.67 -7.86
C ASP A 49 -1.39 -6.51 -6.99
N LEU A 50 -1.31 -5.75 -5.90
CA LEU A 50 -2.44 -5.43 -5.02
C LEU A 50 -3.50 -4.51 -5.67
N MET A 51 -3.07 -3.54 -6.49
CA MET A 51 -3.99 -2.65 -7.20
C MET A 51 -4.65 -3.37 -8.37
N ASN A 52 -3.89 -4.13 -9.16
CA ASN A 52 -4.44 -4.87 -10.30
C ASN A 52 -5.39 -6.00 -9.88
N SER A 53 -5.26 -6.55 -8.67
CA SER A 53 -6.21 -7.52 -8.13
C SER A 53 -7.53 -6.90 -7.65
N GLY A 54 -7.59 -5.57 -7.54
CA GLY A 54 -8.75 -4.85 -7.00
C GLY A 54 -8.88 -4.90 -5.49
N VAL A 55 -7.90 -5.49 -4.78
CA VAL A 55 -7.88 -5.56 -3.32
C VAL A 55 -7.61 -4.17 -2.72
N VAL A 56 -6.68 -3.42 -3.30
CA VAL A 56 -6.44 -2.01 -2.97
C VAL A 56 -7.33 -1.12 -3.82
N THR A 57 -8.36 -0.54 -3.20
CA THR A 57 -9.30 0.38 -3.86
C THR A 57 -9.20 1.81 -3.33
N ASN A 58 -8.60 2.00 -2.15
CA ASN A 58 -8.47 3.30 -1.50
C ASN A 58 -9.81 4.01 -1.17
N ILE A 59 -10.95 3.33 -1.30
CA ILE A 59 -12.29 3.95 -1.23
C ILE A 59 -12.67 4.39 0.19
N THR A 60 -12.11 3.72 1.20
CA THR A 60 -12.37 3.96 2.63
C THR A 60 -11.39 4.94 3.24
N LYS A 61 -10.34 5.36 2.50
CA LYS A 61 -9.33 6.27 3.04
C LYS A 61 -9.97 7.62 3.45
N PRO A 62 -9.59 8.17 4.62
CA PRO A 62 -10.05 9.50 5.05
C PRO A 62 -9.32 10.64 4.31
N SER A 63 -8.08 10.42 3.89
CA SER A 63 -7.26 11.34 3.08
C SER A 63 -6.82 10.63 1.81
N ASP A 64 -6.62 11.37 0.70
CA ASP A 64 -6.25 10.79 -0.59
C ASP A 64 -7.18 9.61 -0.99
N ARG A 65 -8.49 9.81 -0.84
CA ARG A 65 -9.50 8.79 -1.19
C ARG A 65 -9.41 8.42 -2.66
N GLY A 66 -9.49 7.13 -2.94
CA GLY A 66 -9.44 6.57 -4.30
C GLY A 66 -8.06 6.56 -4.94
N VAL A 67 -6.99 6.94 -4.22
CA VAL A 67 -5.63 6.91 -4.75
C VAL A 67 -4.64 6.30 -3.76
N SER A 68 -3.73 5.48 -4.26
CA SER A 68 -2.59 4.94 -3.51
C SER A 68 -1.56 6.05 -3.34
N THR A 69 -1.09 6.25 -2.11
CA THR A 69 -0.18 7.35 -1.78
C THR A 69 1.20 6.81 -1.38
N THR A 70 2.26 7.33 -2.00
CA THR A 70 3.64 7.03 -1.60
C THR A 70 4.57 8.23 -1.76
N ALA A 71 5.73 8.24 -1.12
CA ALA A 71 6.76 9.26 -1.37
C ALA A 71 7.84 8.75 -2.33
N ILE A 72 8.07 7.44 -2.38
CA ILE A 72 9.14 6.82 -3.16
C ILE A 72 8.58 5.60 -3.90
N LEU A 73 8.99 5.45 -5.16
CA LEU A 73 8.85 4.21 -5.93
C LEU A 73 10.21 3.54 -6.01
N LEU A 74 10.30 2.29 -5.57
CA LEU A 74 11.52 1.52 -5.64
C LEU A 74 11.19 0.08 -6.03
N GLY A 75 11.47 -0.27 -7.27
CA GLY A 75 11.15 -1.58 -7.81
C GLY A 75 11.69 -1.80 -9.22
N LYS A 76 11.11 -2.77 -9.91
CA LYS A 76 11.43 -3.12 -11.29
C LYS A 76 10.66 -2.25 -12.29
N THR A 77 10.95 -2.44 -13.58
CA THR A 77 10.29 -1.76 -14.70
C THR A 77 8.77 -1.75 -14.60
N LYS A 78 8.14 -2.86 -14.18
CA LYS A 78 6.68 -2.95 -14.05
C LYS A 78 6.09 -1.87 -13.12
N LEU A 79 6.80 -1.49 -12.06
CA LEU A 79 6.34 -0.46 -11.14
C LEU A 79 6.34 0.92 -11.80
N TYR A 80 7.40 1.22 -12.56
CA TYR A 80 7.53 2.50 -13.24
C TYR A 80 6.55 2.61 -14.42
N GLU A 81 6.35 1.54 -15.19
CA GLU A 81 5.33 1.48 -16.25
C GLU A 81 3.92 1.61 -15.67
N PHE A 82 3.64 0.94 -14.55
CA PHE A 82 2.36 1.06 -13.86
C PHE A 82 2.13 2.46 -13.29
N ALA A 83 3.18 3.15 -12.86
CA ALA A 83 3.09 4.49 -12.31
C ALA A 83 2.97 5.57 -13.40
N ASP A 84 3.49 5.30 -14.60
CA ASP A 84 3.45 6.25 -15.70
C ASP A 84 1.99 6.59 -16.07
N ASN A 85 1.65 7.88 -15.97
CA ASN A 85 0.31 8.42 -16.22
C ASN A 85 -0.86 7.80 -15.40
N ASN A 86 -0.57 7.07 -14.31
CA ASN A 86 -1.59 6.47 -13.48
C ASN A 86 -2.11 7.43 -12.40
N LYS A 87 -3.34 7.93 -12.59
CA LYS A 87 -3.99 8.87 -11.66
C LYS A 87 -4.39 8.26 -10.32
N GLU A 88 -4.42 6.92 -10.25
CA GLU A 88 -4.72 6.17 -9.03
C GLU A 88 -3.50 5.98 -8.13
N LEU A 89 -2.31 6.42 -8.55
CA LEU A 89 -1.09 6.44 -7.77
C LEU A 89 -0.55 7.87 -7.66
N LYS A 90 -0.38 8.38 -6.43
CA LYS A 90 0.14 9.73 -6.19
C LYS A 90 1.42 9.72 -5.39
N LEU A 91 2.43 10.39 -5.95
CA LEU A 91 3.60 10.80 -5.21
C LEU A 91 3.28 12.01 -4.34
N ARG A 92 3.63 11.91 -3.06
CA ARG A 92 3.46 12.94 -2.03
C ARG A 92 4.79 13.14 -1.30
N PRO A 93 5.09 14.36 -0.82
CA PRO A 93 6.30 14.60 -0.04
C PRO A 93 6.30 13.79 1.27
N SER A 94 7.50 13.53 1.81
CA SER A 94 7.67 12.70 3.01
C SER A 94 6.89 13.21 4.23
N TRP A 95 6.76 14.53 4.40
CA TRP A 95 5.96 15.11 5.49
C TRP A 95 4.48 14.74 5.40
N HIS A 96 3.96 14.43 4.21
CA HIS A 96 2.58 13.97 4.03
C HIS A 96 2.47 12.48 4.32
N THR A 97 3.44 11.69 3.84
CA THR A 97 3.42 10.23 4.03
C THR A 97 3.77 9.79 5.44
N HIS A 98 4.43 10.64 6.23
CA HIS A 98 4.87 10.37 7.60
C HIS A 98 4.22 11.28 8.66
N SER A 99 3.21 12.10 8.29
CA SER A 99 2.47 12.88 9.29
C SER A 99 1.75 11.95 10.29
N GLY A 100 1.63 12.37 11.55
CA GLY A 100 0.85 11.63 12.56
C GLY A 100 -0.67 11.69 12.33
N ASP A 101 -1.13 12.64 11.52
CA ASP A 101 -2.55 12.91 11.28
C ASP A 101 -3.17 11.97 10.24
N VAL A 102 -2.35 11.21 9.52
CA VAL A 102 -2.84 10.11 8.68
C VAL A 102 -3.09 8.90 9.58
N HIS A 103 -4.36 8.52 9.70
CA HIS A 103 -4.82 7.37 10.48
C HIS A 103 -4.32 6.06 9.85
N LEU A 104 -3.08 5.68 10.13
CA LEU A 104 -2.47 4.44 9.67
C LEU A 104 -2.52 3.38 10.77
N LEU A 105 -2.84 2.14 10.39
CA LEU A 105 -2.56 0.99 11.24
C LEU A 105 -1.04 0.82 11.29
N LYS A 106 -0.44 1.24 12.41
CA LYS A 106 0.98 0.97 12.68
C LYS A 106 1.14 -0.51 12.97
N ILE A 107 1.70 -1.25 12.02
CA ILE A 107 2.25 -2.58 12.29
C ILE A 107 3.67 -2.33 12.79
N SER A 108 3.85 -2.35 14.12
CA SER A 108 5.16 -2.39 14.78
C SER A 108 5.63 -3.82 14.95
#